data_AF-A0A3E0NB58-F1
#
_entry.id   AF-A0A3E0NB58-F1
#
_cell.length_a   1.000
_cell.length_b   1.000
_cell.length_c   1.000
_cell.angle_alpha   90.00
_cell.angle_beta   90.00
_cell.angle_gamma   90.00
#
_symmetry.space_group_name_H-M   'P 1'
#
loop_
_entity.id
_entity.type
_entity.pdbx_description
1 polymer ?
#
loop_
_entity_poly.entity_id
_entity_poly.type
_entity_poly.pdbx_seq_one_letter_code
_entity_poly.pdbx_strand_id
1 'polypeptide(L)'
;MIKKFATPRRRKKERKQLNRRIEGHRPRLEALEDRAMLTLLGVTPEFPITTYNSTGVVDYDATAQTFDMTAAPLVFLSGPPSPFNLPRPVLPPNGFEVHIEVDNSGNLIGGVAGDDLTLSGTIDIDGDSIPDVSGTLLTGEVTGFGFLDTGSTTDQFDFTFTPTGGAFVAGGTLSGGGTFGPYFDGKDIAVTTSSEASNFVGDFTVDFTGGAKGNIGTTPQAANPGIDITKFINGDDANTAPGVSANLGDTLTFTYEVVNTGNVPLGTVTVTDDNATAGTGDDFNPTFIGGDTDNDGLLDTDETWLYEFVTTATAVGQFTNIAEVVGTPADNDGTPLGIPDVTDDDPANYEVVNPVNPDIDVEKHVCVLEPGDPVMHVVNFDADADGNALPAGTIV
;
A
#
# COMPACT_ATOMS: atom_id res chain seq x y z
N MET A 1 3.53 -66.66 -82.02
CA MET A 1 3.25 -66.34 -80.61
C MET A 1 4.09 -65.12 -80.22
N ILE A 2 3.59 -63.90 -80.47
CA ILE A 2 4.34 -62.64 -80.30
C ILE A 2 3.41 -61.56 -79.74
N LYS A 3 3.91 -60.85 -78.72
CA LYS A 3 3.24 -59.85 -77.87
C LYS A 3 2.82 -58.59 -78.65
N LYS A 4 1.65 -58.03 -78.33
CA LYS A 4 1.17 -56.70 -78.77
C LYS A 4 1.46 -55.63 -77.72
N PHE A 5 1.80 -54.43 -78.18
CA PHE A 5 2.18 -53.23 -77.41
C PHE A 5 0.97 -52.38 -76.95
N ALA A 6 1.09 -51.79 -75.74
CA ALA A 6 0.76 -50.42 -75.24
C ALA A 6 -0.67 -49.81 -75.46
N THR A 7 -1.32 -48.97 -74.63
CA THR A 7 -1.07 -48.13 -73.41
C THR A 7 -2.47 -47.70 -72.82
N PRO A 8 -2.64 -46.85 -71.76
CA PRO A 8 -3.65 -47.06 -70.69
C PRO A 8 -4.86 -46.09 -70.70
N ARG A 9 -5.96 -46.41 -69.98
CA ARG A 9 -7.05 -45.45 -69.70
C ARG A 9 -7.62 -45.49 -68.26
N ARG A 10 -7.47 -44.31 -67.64
CA ARG A 10 -8.06 -43.66 -66.45
C ARG A 10 -9.40 -44.17 -65.85
N ARG A 11 -9.42 -44.16 -64.51
CA ARG A 11 -10.54 -44.32 -63.56
C ARG A 11 -11.72 -43.35 -63.80
N LYS A 12 -12.95 -43.83 -63.52
CA LYS A 12 -14.08 -42.99 -63.05
C LYS A 12 -14.91 -43.78 -62.02
N LYS A 13 -14.93 -43.30 -60.77
CA LYS A 13 -15.68 -43.86 -59.64
C LYS A 13 -17.17 -43.61 -59.81
N GLU A 14 -17.97 -44.65 -59.56
CA GLU A 14 -19.42 -44.60 -59.48
C GLU A 14 -19.89 -43.87 -58.21
N ARG A 15 -20.88 -43.00 -58.40
CA ARG A 15 -21.77 -42.46 -57.36
C ARG A 15 -22.98 -43.40 -57.28
N LYS A 16 -23.19 -44.08 -56.15
CA LYS A 16 -24.53 -44.52 -55.75
C LYS A 16 -24.66 -44.50 -54.22
N GLN A 17 -25.47 -43.53 -53.80
CA GLN A 17 -26.14 -43.32 -52.53
C GLN A 17 -26.08 -44.46 -51.49
N LEU A 18 -25.63 -44.11 -50.29
CA LEU A 18 -26.28 -44.57 -49.08
C LEU A 18 -26.44 -43.37 -48.13
N ASN A 19 -27.63 -42.76 -48.17
CA ASN A 19 -28.09 -41.84 -47.13
C ASN A 19 -28.27 -42.63 -45.84
N ARG A 20 -27.41 -42.40 -44.84
CA ARG A 20 -27.78 -42.55 -43.43
C ARG A 20 -27.45 -41.25 -42.71
N ARG A 21 -28.52 -40.57 -42.30
CA ARG A 21 -28.66 -39.55 -41.25
C ARG A 21 -27.34 -39.07 -40.63
N ILE A 22 -26.94 -37.86 -40.99
CA ILE A 22 -26.20 -36.97 -40.10
C ILE A 22 -27.27 -36.14 -39.38
N GLU A 23 -27.88 -36.73 -38.34
CA GLU A 23 -28.65 -35.96 -37.36
C GLU A 23 -27.69 -35.61 -36.23
N GLY A 24 -27.39 -34.32 -36.14
CA GLY A 24 -27.01 -33.60 -34.91
C GLY A 24 -26.02 -34.26 -33.96
N HIS A 25 -24.73 -34.00 -34.16
CA HIS A 25 -23.81 -33.72 -33.06
C HIS A 25 -23.02 -32.47 -33.44
N ARG A 26 -23.64 -31.31 -33.20
CA ARG A 26 -22.84 -30.11 -32.96
C ARG A 26 -22.20 -30.35 -31.58
N PRO A 27 -20.87 -30.28 -31.42
CA PRO A 27 -20.32 -30.13 -30.08
C PRO A 27 -21.00 -28.89 -29.49
N ARG A 28 -21.71 -29.04 -28.37
CA ARG A 28 -22.07 -27.89 -27.56
C ARG A 28 -20.73 -27.33 -27.08
N LEU A 29 -20.29 -26.23 -27.68
CA LEU A 29 -19.41 -25.33 -26.95
C LEU A 29 -20.31 -24.77 -25.84
N GLU A 30 -20.18 -25.34 -24.65
CA GLU A 30 -20.55 -24.62 -23.45
C GLU A 30 -19.74 -23.32 -23.46
N ALA A 31 -20.40 -22.22 -23.09
CA ALA A 31 -19.71 -20.97 -22.87
C ALA A 31 -18.66 -21.21 -21.77
N LEU A 32 -17.49 -20.56 -21.85
CA LEU A 32 -16.41 -20.75 -20.87
C LEU A 32 -16.88 -20.53 -19.43
N GLU A 33 -17.90 -19.68 -19.27
CA GLU A 33 -18.60 -19.32 -18.03
C GLU A 33 -19.55 -20.40 -17.46
N ASP A 34 -19.88 -21.46 -18.23
CA ASP A 34 -20.66 -22.62 -17.77
C ASP A 34 -19.80 -23.87 -17.50
N ARG A 35 -18.47 -23.79 -17.69
CA ARG A 35 -17.57 -24.87 -17.28
C ARG A 35 -17.39 -24.81 -15.77
N ALA A 36 -18.05 -25.70 -15.05
CA ALA A 36 -17.73 -25.98 -13.65
C ALA A 36 -16.21 -26.21 -13.50
N MET A 37 -15.58 -25.47 -12.59
CA MET A 37 -14.13 -25.34 -12.46
C MET A 37 -13.49 -26.67 -12.03
N LEU A 38 -13.07 -27.48 -13.01
CA LEU A 38 -12.14 -28.61 -12.84
C LEU A 38 -10.70 -28.13 -12.62
N THR A 39 -10.51 -27.04 -11.89
CA THR A 39 -9.23 -26.36 -11.73
C THR A 39 -9.15 -25.64 -10.39
N LEU A 40 -7.94 -25.58 -9.83
CA LEU A 40 -7.59 -24.73 -8.70
C LEU A 40 -8.05 -23.28 -8.91
N LEU A 41 -8.23 -22.56 -7.79
CA LEU A 41 -8.50 -21.12 -7.82
C LEU A 41 -7.29 -20.34 -8.35
N GLY A 42 -6.09 -20.92 -8.26
CA GLY A 42 -4.86 -20.29 -8.72
C GLY A 42 -4.36 -19.22 -7.75
N VAL A 43 -4.77 -19.33 -6.48
CA VAL A 43 -4.33 -18.41 -5.43
C VAL A 43 -2.90 -18.74 -5.03
N THR A 44 -2.12 -17.71 -4.76
CA THR A 44 -0.76 -17.83 -4.21
C THR A 44 -0.74 -17.05 -2.91
N PRO A 45 -0.78 -17.69 -1.74
CA PRO A 45 -0.79 -16.99 -0.46
C PRO A 45 0.42 -16.05 -0.33
N GLU A 46 0.15 -14.78 -0.07
CA GLU A 46 1.14 -13.74 0.21
C GLU A 46 1.28 -13.49 1.71
N PHE A 47 2.25 -12.67 2.10
CA PHE A 47 2.52 -12.38 3.51
C PHE A 47 1.34 -11.66 4.22
N PRO A 48 1.14 -11.90 5.52
CA PRO A 48 1.85 -12.88 6.33
C PRO A 48 1.54 -14.33 5.91
N ILE A 49 2.50 -15.25 6.11
CA ILE A 49 2.32 -16.67 5.80
C ILE A 49 2.39 -17.50 7.08
N THR A 50 1.38 -18.35 7.30
CA THR A 50 1.42 -19.45 8.25
C THR A 50 1.53 -20.77 7.50
N THR A 51 2.52 -21.59 7.84
CA THR A 51 2.72 -22.92 7.23
C THR A 51 2.19 -24.03 8.13
N TYR A 52 1.69 -25.11 7.54
CA TYR A 52 1.27 -26.34 8.24
C TYR A 52 1.73 -27.58 7.48
N ASN A 53 1.84 -28.72 8.17
CA ASN A 53 2.34 -29.97 7.57
C ASN A 53 1.34 -31.11 7.63
N SER A 54 1.67 -32.18 6.89
CA SER A 54 0.87 -33.39 6.67
C SER A 54 0.72 -34.30 7.89
N THR A 55 0.92 -33.78 9.11
CA THR A 55 0.41 -34.42 10.33
C THR A 55 -1.10 -34.22 10.48
N GLY A 56 -1.67 -33.25 9.74
CA GLY A 56 -3.10 -33.02 9.61
C GLY A 56 -3.82 -33.98 8.67
N VAL A 57 -5.13 -33.79 8.52
CA VAL A 57 -6.04 -34.62 7.72
C VAL A 57 -6.89 -33.73 6.81
N VAL A 58 -7.06 -34.15 5.56
CA VAL A 58 -8.17 -33.77 4.68
C VAL A 58 -9.19 -34.91 4.72
N ASP A 59 -10.46 -34.61 4.86
CA ASP A 59 -11.55 -35.58 4.89
C ASP A 59 -12.77 -35.02 4.15
N TYR A 60 -13.39 -35.84 3.31
CA TYR A 60 -14.64 -35.49 2.64
C TYR A 60 -15.65 -36.62 2.81
N ASP A 61 -16.85 -36.29 3.28
CA ASP A 61 -17.99 -37.19 3.40
C ASP A 61 -19.00 -36.87 2.30
N ALA A 62 -19.16 -37.78 1.33
CA ALA A 62 -20.05 -37.59 0.19
C ALA A 62 -21.55 -37.70 0.53
N THR A 63 -21.88 -38.24 1.71
CA THR A 63 -23.26 -38.32 2.23
C THR A 63 -23.63 -37.03 2.94
N ALA A 64 -22.72 -36.49 3.75
CA ALA A 64 -22.90 -35.23 4.46
C ALA A 64 -22.62 -34.00 3.59
N GLN A 65 -21.88 -34.17 2.49
CA GLN A 65 -21.36 -33.09 1.63
C GLN A 65 -20.47 -32.11 2.40
N THR A 66 -19.71 -32.62 3.36
CA THR A 66 -18.78 -31.82 4.18
C THR A 66 -17.36 -32.11 3.75
N PHE A 67 -16.57 -31.03 3.60
CA PHE A 67 -15.14 -31.08 3.40
C PHE A 67 -14.48 -30.48 4.64
N ASP A 68 -13.70 -31.31 5.33
CA ASP A 68 -13.06 -30.98 6.58
C ASP A 68 -11.54 -31.07 6.43
N MET A 69 -10.83 -30.08 6.99
CA MET A 69 -9.38 -30.09 7.07
C MET A 69 -8.95 -29.75 8.48
N THR A 70 -8.00 -30.52 9.02
CA THR A 70 -7.35 -30.20 10.29
C THR A 70 -5.85 -30.30 10.13
N ALA A 71 -5.07 -29.41 10.74
CA ALA A 71 -3.62 -29.53 10.83
C ALA A 71 -3.04 -28.76 12.02
N ALA A 72 -1.75 -28.94 12.28
CA ALA A 72 -1.01 -28.10 13.21
C ALA A 72 -0.25 -27.01 12.45
N PRO A 73 -0.50 -25.71 12.71
CA PRO A 73 0.33 -24.64 12.19
C PRO A 73 1.73 -24.72 12.83
N LEU A 74 2.76 -24.44 12.04
CA LEU A 74 4.16 -24.62 12.44
C LEU A 74 4.88 -23.30 12.64
N VAL A 75 4.81 -22.44 11.62
CA VAL A 75 5.64 -21.24 11.53
C VAL A 75 4.81 -20.12 10.91
N PHE A 76 4.90 -18.95 11.51
CA PHE A 76 4.37 -17.69 11.07
C PHE A 76 5.50 -16.79 10.56
N LEU A 77 5.29 -16.12 9.43
CA LEU A 77 6.16 -15.09 8.87
C LEU A 77 5.30 -13.87 8.56
N SER A 78 5.61 -12.71 9.15
CA SER A 78 4.89 -11.47 8.86
C SER A 78 5.25 -10.86 7.50
N GLY A 79 6.35 -11.30 6.89
CA GLY A 79 6.91 -10.77 5.66
C GLY A 79 8.06 -11.65 5.12
N PRO A 80 8.79 -11.21 4.09
CA PRO A 80 9.97 -11.90 3.59
C PRO A 80 11.02 -12.14 4.68
N PRO A 81 11.68 -13.32 4.75
CA PRO A 81 12.71 -13.58 5.73
C PRO A 81 13.89 -12.60 5.61
N SER A 82 14.26 -11.96 6.71
CA SER A 82 15.43 -11.08 6.80
C SER A 82 16.16 -11.29 8.15
N PRO A 83 17.34 -10.70 8.38
CA PRO A 83 17.96 -10.72 9.70
C PRO A 83 17.08 -10.14 10.82
N PHE A 84 16.11 -9.29 10.46
CA PHE A 84 15.18 -8.63 11.37
C PHE A 84 13.77 -9.26 11.36
N ASN A 85 13.44 -10.01 10.30
CA ASN A 85 12.17 -10.74 10.18
C ASN A 85 12.42 -12.26 10.12
N LEU A 86 12.44 -12.88 11.30
CA LEU A 86 12.72 -14.31 11.44
C LEU A 86 11.42 -15.12 11.49
N PRO A 87 11.41 -16.36 10.96
CA PRO A 87 10.25 -17.23 11.09
C PRO A 87 9.92 -17.55 12.56
N ARG A 88 8.67 -17.32 12.96
CA ARG A 88 8.20 -17.46 14.35
C ARG A 88 7.44 -18.77 14.53
N PRO A 89 7.82 -19.64 15.49
CA PRO A 89 7.07 -20.86 15.76
C PRO A 89 5.64 -20.55 16.23
N VAL A 90 4.66 -21.30 15.72
CA VAL A 90 3.29 -21.30 16.26
C VAL A 90 3.20 -22.41 17.30
N LEU A 91 3.20 -22.01 18.58
CA LEU A 91 3.28 -22.94 19.71
C LEU A 91 1.90 -23.42 20.18
N PRO A 92 1.80 -24.64 20.74
CA PRO A 92 0.56 -25.16 21.31
C PRO A 92 0.00 -24.33 22.49
N PRO A 93 -1.32 -24.37 22.75
CA PRO A 93 -2.35 -25.04 21.97
C PRO A 93 -2.52 -24.36 20.60
N ASN A 94 -2.39 -25.13 19.53
CA ASN A 94 -2.41 -24.65 18.16
C ASN A 94 -3.21 -25.61 17.29
N GLY A 95 -3.89 -25.05 16.29
CA GLY A 95 -4.78 -25.79 15.43
C GLY A 95 -5.16 -24.95 14.22
N PHE A 96 -5.27 -25.61 13.09
CA PHE A 96 -5.78 -25.07 11.84
C PHE A 96 -6.92 -25.97 11.39
N GLU A 97 -8.07 -25.37 11.16
CA GLU A 97 -9.31 -26.06 10.81
C GLU A 97 -9.99 -25.35 9.63
N VAL A 98 -10.46 -26.13 8.66
CA VAL A 98 -11.36 -25.69 7.58
C VAL A 98 -12.57 -26.61 7.58
N HIS A 99 -13.76 -26.04 7.58
CA HIS A 99 -15.04 -26.74 7.59
C HIS A 99 -15.97 -26.09 6.56
N ILE A 100 -16.20 -26.74 5.43
CA ILE A 100 -17.03 -26.20 4.34
C ILE A 100 -17.97 -27.28 3.79
N GLU A 101 -18.98 -26.85 3.04
CA GLU A 101 -19.90 -27.74 2.35
C GLU A 101 -19.62 -27.77 0.83
N VAL A 102 -19.41 -28.96 0.28
CA VAL A 102 -19.11 -29.19 -1.14
C VAL A 102 -20.02 -30.31 -1.68
N ASP A 103 -20.78 -30.01 -2.73
CA ASP A 103 -21.69 -30.99 -3.33
C ASP A 103 -20.94 -32.12 -4.07
N ASN A 104 -21.65 -33.19 -4.44
CA ASN A 104 -21.05 -34.34 -5.12
C ASN A 104 -20.59 -34.03 -6.56
N SER A 105 -20.81 -32.80 -7.07
CA SER A 105 -20.23 -32.32 -8.33
C SER A 105 -18.93 -31.53 -8.10
N GLY A 106 -18.50 -31.37 -6.85
CA GLY A 106 -17.32 -30.60 -6.46
C GLY A 106 -17.56 -29.10 -6.33
N ASN A 107 -18.81 -28.63 -6.32
CA ASN A 107 -19.10 -27.21 -6.16
C ASN A 107 -19.16 -26.83 -4.68
N LEU A 108 -18.56 -25.69 -4.32
CA LEU A 108 -18.83 -25.05 -3.04
C LEU A 108 -20.32 -24.69 -2.94
N ILE A 109 -20.99 -25.21 -1.91
CA ILE A 109 -22.40 -24.93 -1.65
C ILE A 109 -22.62 -24.09 -0.38
N GLY A 110 -21.59 -23.93 0.44
CA GLY A 110 -21.61 -23.03 1.59
C GLY A 110 -20.51 -23.32 2.60
N GLY A 111 -20.56 -22.58 3.70
CA GLY A 111 -19.84 -22.84 4.93
C GLY A 111 -20.68 -23.60 5.95
N VAL A 112 -20.10 -23.89 7.11
CA VAL A 112 -20.81 -24.41 8.27
C VAL A 112 -21.36 -23.25 9.14
N ALA A 113 -22.06 -23.57 10.23
CA ALA A 113 -22.52 -22.52 11.14
C ALA A 113 -21.37 -21.99 12.02
N GLY A 114 -21.09 -20.70 11.90
CA GLY A 114 -19.92 -20.07 12.55
C GLY A 114 -18.80 -19.91 11.53
N ASP A 115 -17.57 -19.66 12.00
CA ASP A 115 -16.44 -19.48 11.09
C ASP A 115 -16.01 -20.80 10.44
N ASP A 116 -15.87 -20.78 9.12
CA ASP A 116 -15.45 -21.92 8.31
C ASP A 116 -13.95 -22.20 8.41
N LEU A 117 -13.17 -21.16 8.67
CA LEU A 117 -11.74 -21.22 8.90
C LEU A 117 -11.46 -20.83 10.35
N THR A 118 -10.66 -21.63 11.04
CA THR A 118 -10.08 -21.26 12.33
C THR A 118 -8.59 -21.57 12.37
N LEU A 119 -7.79 -20.57 12.72
CA LEU A 119 -6.37 -20.70 13.04
C LEU A 119 -6.14 -20.27 14.48
N SER A 120 -5.43 -21.09 15.24
CA SER A 120 -5.11 -20.85 16.63
C SER A 120 -3.65 -21.20 16.96
N GLY A 121 -3.12 -20.56 17.99
CA GLY A 121 -1.74 -20.77 18.42
C GLY A 121 -1.27 -19.74 19.42
N THR A 122 -0.02 -19.89 19.83
CA THR A 122 0.73 -18.91 20.62
C THR A 122 2.00 -18.51 19.89
N ILE A 123 2.23 -17.22 19.70
CA ILE A 123 3.36 -16.69 18.92
C ILE A 123 4.06 -15.58 19.71
N ASP A 124 5.38 -15.66 19.71
CA ASP A 124 6.31 -14.60 20.09
C ASP A 124 6.75 -13.92 18.77
N ILE A 125 6.11 -12.79 18.46
CA ILE A 125 6.22 -12.05 17.21
C ILE A 125 7.52 -11.25 17.18
N ASP A 126 7.91 -10.64 18.30
CA ASP A 126 9.12 -9.81 18.38
C ASP A 126 10.40 -10.60 18.69
N GLY A 127 10.26 -11.83 19.20
CA GLY A 127 11.37 -12.74 19.49
C GLY A 127 12.03 -12.51 20.84
N ASP A 128 11.40 -11.78 21.76
CA ASP A 128 11.92 -11.52 23.09
C ASP A 128 11.81 -12.72 24.05
N SER A 129 11.31 -13.86 23.55
CA SER A 129 11.01 -15.10 24.28
C SER A 129 9.79 -15.03 25.19
N ILE A 130 8.95 -14.01 25.03
CA ILE A 130 7.66 -13.84 25.71
C ILE A 130 6.56 -13.90 24.64
N PRO A 131 5.51 -14.71 24.83
CA PRO A 131 4.41 -14.73 23.86
C PRO A 131 3.65 -13.40 23.80
N ASP A 132 3.49 -12.87 22.59
CA ASP A 132 2.73 -11.66 22.30
C ASP A 132 1.24 -11.94 22.10
N VAL A 133 0.94 -13.06 21.43
CA VAL A 133 -0.41 -13.43 21.03
C VAL A 133 -0.69 -14.88 21.35
N SER A 134 -1.89 -15.17 21.84
CA SER A 134 -2.35 -16.53 22.16
C SER A 134 -3.85 -16.69 21.93
N GLY A 135 -4.28 -17.88 21.52
CA GLY A 135 -5.69 -18.22 21.29
C GLY A 135 -6.04 -18.21 19.81
N THR A 136 -7.19 -17.63 19.46
CA THR A 136 -7.64 -17.50 18.06
C THR A 136 -6.83 -16.44 17.33
N LEU A 137 -6.06 -16.87 16.35
CA LEU A 137 -5.21 -16.01 15.54
C LEU A 137 -5.98 -15.46 14.34
N LEU A 138 -6.77 -16.28 13.65
CA LEU A 138 -7.51 -15.89 12.45
C LEU A 138 -8.77 -16.73 12.32
N THR A 139 -9.88 -16.11 11.95
CA THR A 139 -11.12 -16.78 11.53
C THR A 139 -11.62 -16.21 10.22
N GLY A 140 -12.40 -17.00 9.47
CA GLY A 140 -12.98 -16.52 8.22
C GLY A 140 -14.12 -17.38 7.68
N GLU A 141 -14.86 -16.80 6.75
CA GLU A 141 -16.00 -17.41 6.04
C GLU A 141 -15.59 -17.72 4.60
N VAL A 142 -15.95 -18.90 4.10
CA VAL A 142 -15.50 -19.38 2.79
C VAL A 142 -16.13 -18.58 1.65
N THR A 143 -15.30 -18.18 0.70
CA THR A 143 -15.72 -17.46 -0.51
C THR A 143 -15.38 -18.20 -1.80
N GLY A 144 -14.47 -19.18 -1.73
CA GLY A 144 -14.06 -19.95 -2.89
C GLY A 144 -13.42 -21.28 -2.51
N PHE A 145 -13.60 -22.27 -3.38
CA PHE A 145 -12.99 -23.59 -3.31
C PHE A 145 -12.61 -24.06 -4.71
N GLY A 146 -11.43 -24.66 -4.85
CA GLY A 146 -10.96 -25.29 -6.07
C GLY A 146 -10.13 -26.52 -5.77
N PHE A 147 -10.07 -27.45 -6.71
CA PHE A 147 -9.34 -28.71 -6.53
C PHE A 147 -8.65 -29.15 -7.82
N LEU A 148 -7.66 -30.03 -7.67
CA LEU A 148 -6.98 -30.71 -8.77
C LEU A 148 -6.57 -32.12 -8.33
N ASP A 149 -7.15 -33.13 -8.99
CA ASP A 149 -6.59 -34.48 -9.00
C ASP A 149 -5.36 -34.50 -9.91
N THR A 150 -4.19 -34.82 -9.36
CA THR A 150 -2.94 -34.82 -10.13
C THR A 150 -2.68 -36.15 -10.84
N GLY A 151 -3.52 -37.16 -10.61
CA GLY A 151 -3.33 -38.54 -11.04
C GLY A 151 -2.24 -39.28 -10.23
N SER A 152 -1.89 -38.76 -9.06
CA SER A 152 -0.88 -39.29 -8.14
C SER A 152 -1.48 -39.55 -6.76
N THR A 153 -0.67 -39.80 -5.74
CA THR A 153 -1.08 -39.87 -4.33
C THR A 153 -1.05 -38.50 -3.64
N THR A 154 -1.03 -37.43 -4.43
CA THR A 154 -0.96 -36.06 -3.92
C THR A 154 -1.88 -35.19 -4.73
N ASP A 155 -2.90 -34.65 -4.09
CA ASP A 155 -3.89 -33.79 -4.76
C ASP A 155 -3.81 -32.38 -4.20
N GLN A 156 -4.40 -31.42 -4.91
CA GLN A 156 -4.33 -30.02 -4.53
C GLN A 156 -5.72 -29.45 -4.26
N PHE A 157 -5.80 -28.60 -3.24
CA PHE A 157 -7.01 -27.87 -2.86
C PHE A 157 -6.66 -26.42 -2.56
N ASP A 158 -7.42 -25.50 -3.13
CA ASP A 158 -7.31 -24.06 -2.93
C ASP A 158 -8.59 -23.53 -2.30
N PHE A 159 -8.45 -22.56 -1.41
CA PHE A 159 -9.56 -21.90 -0.75
C PHE A 159 -9.33 -20.40 -0.68
N THR A 160 -10.41 -19.65 -0.74
CA THR A 160 -10.43 -18.24 -0.32
C THR A 160 -11.44 -18.03 0.79
N PHE A 161 -11.13 -17.16 1.74
CA PHE A 161 -12.03 -16.78 2.82
C PHE A 161 -12.03 -15.27 3.02
N THR A 162 -13.15 -14.71 3.48
CA THR A 162 -13.18 -13.35 4.03
C THR A 162 -12.93 -13.43 5.54
N PRO A 163 -11.95 -12.67 6.09
CA PRO A 163 -11.68 -12.68 7.51
C PRO A 163 -12.87 -12.18 8.33
N THR A 164 -13.12 -12.82 9.47
CA THR A 164 -14.18 -12.45 10.42
C THR A 164 -13.64 -12.03 11.78
N GLY A 165 -12.40 -12.40 12.11
CA GLY A 165 -11.82 -12.08 13.41
C GLY A 165 -10.50 -12.78 13.71
N GLY A 166 -10.15 -12.77 15.00
CA GLY A 166 -8.85 -13.23 15.50
C GLY A 166 -7.83 -12.10 15.64
N ALA A 167 -6.75 -12.38 16.34
CA ALA A 167 -5.71 -11.40 16.62
C ALA A 167 -5.03 -10.84 15.35
N PHE A 168 -4.93 -11.61 14.27
CA PHE A 168 -4.36 -11.17 13.01
C PHE A 168 -5.28 -10.26 12.19
N VAL A 169 -6.58 -10.18 12.53
CA VAL A 169 -7.49 -9.20 11.94
C VAL A 169 -7.51 -7.92 12.78
N ALA A 170 -7.41 -8.04 14.11
CA ALA A 170 -7.48 -6.89 15.01
C ALA A 170 -6.14 -6.16 15.23
N GLY A 171 -5.01 -6.85 15.06
CA GLY A 171 -3.72 -6.39 15.55
C GLY A 171 -3.62 -6.43 17.08
N GLY A 172 -2.52 -5.94 17.64
CA GLY A 172 -2.31 -5.96 19.08
C GLY A 172 -1.03 -5.30 19.56
N THR A 173 -0.72 -5.50 20.85
CA THR A 173 0.46 -4.95 21.52
C THR A 173 1.47 -6.05 21.77
N LEU A 174 2.76 -5.75 21.58
CA LEU A 174 3.87 -6.66 21.88
C LEU A 174 4.22 -6.65 23.38
N SER A 175 4.77 -7.74 23.91
CA SER A 175 5.16 -7.89 25.33
C SER A 175 6.26 -6.91 25.75
N GLY A 176 7.13 -6.50 24.83
CA GLY A 176 8.16 -5.48 25.02
C GLY A 176 7.69 -4.03 24.83
N GLY A 177 6.43 -3.82 24.43
CA GLY A 177 5.92 -2.54 23.95
C GLY A 177 6.03 -2.41 22.43
N GLY A 178 5.22 -1.51 21.86
CA GLY A 178 4.97 -1.46 20.41
C GLY A 178 3.72 -2.25 20.03
N THR A 179 3.44 -2.31 18.74
CA THR A 179 2.24 -2.95 18.20
C THR A 179 2.60 -3.88 17.05
N PHE A 180 1.80 -4.93 16.85
CA PHE A 180 1.80 -5.69 15.61
C PHE A 180 0.53 -5.40 14.82
N GLY A 181 0.63 -5.49 13.50
CA GLY A 181 -0.42 -5.06 12.60
C GLY A 181 -1.68 -5.92 12.66
N PRO A 182 -2.84 -5.36 12.27
CA PRO A 182 -3.92 -6.17 11.74
C PRO A 182 -3.49 -6.72 10.38
N TYR A 183 -2.82 -7.87 10.37
CA TYR A 183 -2.23 -8.43 9.15
C TYR A 183 -3.24 -8.75 8.02
N PHE A 184 -4.50 -9.03 8.37
CA PHE A 184 -5.57 -9.39 7.43
C PHE A 184 -6.70 -8.37 7.32
N ASP A 185 -6.58 -7.18 7.94
CA ASP A 185 -7.61 -6.15 7.78
C ASP A 185 -7.68 -5.67 6.33
N GLY A 186 -8.89 -5.63 5.78
CA GLY A 186 -9.16 -5.30 4.38
C GLY A 186 -8.59 -6.28 3.33
N LYS A 187 -8.11 -7.47 3.72
CA LYS A 187 -7.52 -8.47 2.82
C LYS A 187 -8.25 -9.81 2.92
N ASP A 188 -8.48 -10.49 1.80
CA ASP A 188 -8.99 -11.86 1.81
C ASP A 188 -7.86 -12.85 2.18
N ILE A 189 -8.27 -14.02 2.66
CA ILE A 189 -7.39 -15.12 3.05
C ILE A 189 -7.28 -16.08 1.88
N ALA A 190 -6.06 -16.48 1.53
CA ALA A 190 -5.78 -17.57 0.61
C ALA A 190 -5.22 -18.77 1.38
N VAL A 191 -5.74 -19.96 1.12
CA VAL A 191 -5.20 -21.22 1.62
C VAL A 191 -4.89 -22.12 0.43
N THR A 192 -3.69 -22.68 0.40
CA THR A 192 -3.30 -23.70 -0.59
C THR A 192 -2.88 -24.97 0.15
N THR A 193 -3.41 -26.11 -0.28
CA THR A 193 -3.16 -27.40 0.35
C THR A 193 -2.68 -28.41 -0.68
N SER A 194 -1.57 -29.07 -0.38
CA SER A 194 -1.19 -30.35 -0.96
C SER A 194 -1.66 -31.47 -0.03
N SER A 195 -2.65 -32.24 -0.47
CA SER A 195 -3.14 -33.42 0.23
C SER A 195 -2.23 -34.61 -0.05
N GLU A 196 -1.30 -34.93 0.85
CA GLU A 196 -0.36 -36.04 0.72
C GLU A 196 -1.01 -37.39 1.09
N ALA A 197 -0.60 -38.49 0.46
CA ALA A 197 -1.24 -39.81 0.64
C ALA A 197 -2.77 -39.79 0.41
N SER A 198 -3.21 -38.90 -0.49
CA SER A 198 -4.61 -38.73 -0.87
C SER A 198 -5.11 -39.95 -1.66
N ASN A 199 -6.37 -40.30 -1.43
CA ASN A 199 -7.13 -41.26 -2.26
C ASN A 199 -8.21 -40.58 -3.13
N PHE A 200 -8.20 -39.24 -3.22
CA PHE A 200 -9.09 -38.50 -4.11
C PHE A 200 -8.79 -38.83 -5.58
N VAL A 201 -9.85 -38.95 -6.38
CA VAL A 201 -9.75 -39.35 -7.80
C VAL A 201 -10.54 -38.39 -8.71
N GLY A 202 -10.70 -37.14 -8.26
CA GLY A 202 -11.49 -36.14 -8.99
C GLY A 202 -13.01 -36.34 -8.89
N ASP A 203 -13.48 -37.11 -7.89
CA ASP A 203 -14.88 -37.52 -7.75
C ASP A 203 -15.37 -37.29 -6.31
N PHE A 204 -16.32 -36.37 -6.13
CA PHE A 204 -16.98 -36.05 -4.86
C PHE A 204 -18.25 -36.91 -4.63
N THR A 205 -18.48 -37.96 -5.41
CA THR A 205 -19.58 -38.91 -5.14
C THR A 205 -19.21 -40.00 -4.14
N VAL A 206 -17.95 -40.04 -3.70
CA VAL A 206 -17.40 -41.01 -2.75
C VAL A 206 -16.52 -40.31 -1.73
N ASP A 207 -16.45 -40.87 -0.53
CA ASP A 207 -15.61 -40.33 0.55
C ASP A 207 -14.12 -40.44 0.18
N PHE A 208 -13.33 -39.44 0.59
CA PHE A 208 -11.88 -39.44 0.41
C PHE A 208 -11.18 -38.79 1.60
N THR A 209 -9.90 -39.13 1.77
CA THR A 209 -9.03 -38.61 2.82
C THR A 209 -7.60 -38.42 2.32
N GLY A 210 -6.83 -37.62 3.03
CA GLY A 210 -5.39 -37.43 2.82
C GLY A 210 -4.75 -36.65 3.97
N GLY A 211 -3.46 -36.34 3.86
CA GLY A 211 -2.72 -35.54 4.82
C GLY A 211 -2.67 -34.08 4.40
N ALA A 212 -3.04 -33.15 5.27
CA ALA A 212 -3.11 -31.72 4.94
C ALA A 212 -1.76 -31.02 5.12
N LYS A 213 -1.15 -30.49 4.05
CA LYS A 213 0.06 -29.66 4.12
C LYS A 213 -0.09 -28.43 3.25
N GLY A 214 0.34 -27.26 3.72
CA GLY A 214 0.10 -26.06 2.95
C GLY A 214 0.48 -24.77 3.63
N ASN A 215 -0.04 -23.70 3.04
CA ASN A 215 0.19 -22.32 3.45
C ASN A 215 -1.14 -21.59 3.57
N ILE A 216 -1.22 -20.73 4.59
CA ILE A 216 -2.28 -19.75 4.80
C ILE A 216 -1.62 -18.39 4.67
N GLY A 217 -2.22 -17.47 3.93
CA GLY A 217 -1.74 -16.11 3.82
C GLY A 217 -2.80 -15.21 3.22
N THR A 218 -2.42 -14.00 2.85
CA THR A 218 -3.35 -13.08 2.17
C THR A 218 -3.51 -13.48 0.71
N THR A 219 -4.65 -13.17 0.10
CA THR A 219 -4.77 -13.19 -1.36
C THR A 219 -3.86 -12.12 -1.97
N PRO A 220 -3.23 -12.36 -3.13
CA PRO A 220 -2.48 -11.34 -3.83
C PRO A 220 -3.29 -10.06 -4.01
N GLN A 221 -2.82 -8.97 -3.41
CA GLN A 221 -3.44 -7.67 -3.63
C GLN A 221 -2.83 -7.05 -4.88
N ALA A 222 -3.64 -6.49 -5.77
CA ALA A 222 -3.09 -5.72 -6.87
C ALA A 222 -2.23 -4.58 -6.31
N ALA A 223 -1.01 -4.42 -6.82
CA ALA A 223 -0.17 -3.27 -6.49
C ALA A 223 -0.93 -1.98 -6.84
N ASN A 224 -1.18 -1.18 -5.82
CA ASN A 224 -1.84 0.11 -5.85
C ASN A 224 -0.92 1.13 -5.17
N PRO A 225 0.16 1.55 -5.84
CA PRO A 225 1.08 2.54 -5.30
C PRO A 225 0.39 3.90 -5.19
N GLY A 226 0.84 4.70 -4.24
CA GLY A 226 0.38 6.07 -4.03
C GLY A 226 1.42 6.83 -3.23
N ILE A 227 1.57 8.12 -3.52
CA ILE A 227 2.47 9.02 -2.80
C ILE A 227 1.72 10.31 -2.54
N ASP A 228 2.03 10.97 -1.43
CA ASP A 228 1.50 12.27 -1.06
C ASP A 228 2.63 13.12 -0.48
N ILE A 229 2.66 14.41 -0.81
CA ILE A 229 3.60 15.38 -0.27
C ILE A 229 2.83 16.53 0.37
N THR A 230 3.20 16.92 1.59
CA THR A 230 2.75 18.16 2.22
C THR A 230 3.93 19.09 2.44
N LYS A 231 3.81 20.34 1.99
CA LYS A 231 4.84 21.36 2.07
C LYS A 231 4.47 22.44 3.08
N PHE A 232 5.43 22.78 3.92
CA PHE A 232 5.26 23.81 4.94
C PHE A 232 6.29 24.92 4.78
N ILE A 233 5.91 26.13 5.21
CA ILE A 233 6.82 27.27 5.35
C ILE A 233 6.78 27.71 6.81
N ASN A 234 7.92 27.69 7.49
CA ASN A 234 8.02 28.03 8.91
C ASN A 234 7.02 27.27 9.81
N GLY A 235 6.63 26.05 9.39
CA GLY A 235 5.66 25.20 10.08
C GLY A 235 4.20 25.36 9.65
N ASP A 236 3.88 26.30 8.76
CA ASP A 236 2.52 26.49 8.23
C ASP A 236 2.35 25.79 6.87
N ASP A 237 1.31 24.95 6.76
CA ASP A 237 0.77 24.46 5.48
C ASP A 237 0.06 25.64 4.80
N ALA A 238 0.80 26.34 3.95
CA ALA A 238 0.40 27.61 3.36
C ALA A 238 -0.22 27.43 1.97
N ASN A 239 -1.09 26.44 1.82
CA ASN A 239 -1.75 26.05 0.57
C ASN A 239 -2.53 27.18 -0.13
N THR A 240 -2.90 28.24 0.58
CA THR A 240 -3.68 29.38 0.04
C THR A 240 -2.99 30.72 0.25
N ALA A 241 -2.94 31.55 -0.80
CA ALA A 241 -2.42 32.92 -0.73
C ALA A 241 -3.25 33.84 0.21
N PRO A 242 -2.63 34.80 0.93
CA PRO A 242 -1.21 35.20 0.79
C PRO A 242 -0.21 34.26 1.47
N GLY A 243 -0.69 33.36 2.34
CA GLY A 243 0.16 32.42 3.07
C GLY A 243 1.00 33.09 4.17
N VAL A 244 2.21 32.59 4.40
CA VAL A 244 3.13 33.07 5.45
C VAL A 244 3.64 34.49 5.13
N SER A 245 3.63 35.40 6.09
CA SER A 245 4.21 36.74 5.93
C SER A 245 5.63 36.81 6.51
N ALA A 246 6.56 37.35 5.72
CA ALA A 246 7.96 37.53 6.11
C ALA A 246 8.45 38.94 5.71
N ASN A 247 9.44 39.47 6.41
CA ASN A 247 10.14 40.68 5.97
C ASN A 247 11.27 40.32 5.02
N LEU A 248 11.62 41.26 4.15
CA LEU A 248 12.83 41.18 3.34
C LEU A 248 14.05 40.95 4.26
N GLY A 249 14.79 39.86 4.00
CA GLY A 249 15.93 39.43 4.82
C GLY A 249 15.61 38.41 5.91
N ASP A 250 14.33 38.08 6.15
CA ASP A 250 13.96 37.03 7.09
C ASP A 250 14.32 35.64 6.53
N THR A 251 14.59 34.69 7.44
CA THR A 251 14.78 33.28 7.08
C THR A 251 13.45 32.62 6.78
N LEU A 252 13.41 31.84 5.69
CA LEU A 252 12.31 30.95 5.35
C LEU A 252 12.81 29.51 5.44
N THR A 253 12.14 28.70 6.26
CA THR A 253 12.39 27.26 6.35
C THR A 253 11.25 26.53 5.64
N PHE A 254 11.59 25.80 4.58
CA PHE A 254 10.68 24.91 3.88
C PHE A 254 10.89 23.48 4.39
N THR A 255 9.81 22.84 4.83
CA THR A 255 9.82 21.42 5.20
C THR A 255 8.82 20.66 4.35
N TYR A 256 9.14 19.40 4.04
CA TYR A 256 8.34 18.55 3.17
C TYR A 256 8.14 17.22 3.88
N GLU A 257 6.88 16.83 4.05
CA GLU A 257 6.48 15.52 4.57
C GLU A 257 6.00 14.67 3.40
N VAL A 258 6.67 13.57 3.13
CA VAL A 258 6.34 12.65 2.04
C VAL A 258 5.87 11.33 2.64
N VAL A 259 4.69 10.88 2.23
CA VAL A 259 4.07 9.65 2.75
C VAL A 259 3.66 8.72 1.61
N ASN A 260 3.82 7.42 1.82
CA ASN A 260 3.30 6.40 0.93
C ASN A 260 1.82 6.14 1.26
N THR A 261 0.94 6.48 0.32
CA THR A 261 -0.52 6.28 0.45
C THR A 261 -1.00 4.98 -0.21
N GLY A 262 -0.07 4.23 -0.80
CA GLY A 262 -0.31 2.96 -1.47
C GLY A 262 -0.12 1.74 -0.58
N ASN A 263 0.03 0.58 -1.23
CA ASN A 263 0.20 -0.73 -0.58
C ASN A 263 1.49 -1.46 -0.99
N VAL A 264 2.42 -0.76 -1.64
CA VAL A 264 3.74 -1.29 -2.03
C VAL A 264 4.82 -0.25 -1.70
N PRO A 265 6.04 -0.66 -1.30
CA PRO A 265 7.14 0.27 -1.06
C PRO A 265 7.46 1.12 -2.29
N LEU A 266 7.96 2.33 -2.07
CA LEU A 266 8.41 3.23 -3.13
C LEU A 266 9.93 3.43 -3.06
N GLY A 267 10.65 3.03 -4.10
CA GLY A 267 12.05 3.38 -4.29
C GLY A 267 12.23 4.68 -5.08
N THR A 268 13.47 5.18 -5.12
CA THR A 268 13.85 6.37 -5.93
C THR A 268 12.97 7.60 -5.63
N VAL A 269 12.62 7.82 -4.35
CA VAL A 269 11.80 8.98 -3.95
C VAL A 269 12.59 10.28 -4.13
N THR A 270 12.11 11.14 -5.03
CA THR A 270 12.76 12.41 -5.39
C THR A 270 11.80 13.55 -5.19
N VAL A 271 12.17 14.53 -4.36
CA VAL A 271 11.45 15.81 -4.20
C VAL A 271 12.15 16.89 -5.01
N THR A 272 11.39 17.63 -5.81
CA THR A 272 11.85 18.80 -6.57
C THR A 272 10.96 19.99 -6.24
N ASP A 273 11.57 21.15 -6.03
CA ASP A 273 10.89 22.40 -5.67
C ASP A 273 11.14 23.44 -6.75
N ASP A 274 10.10 24.14 -7.20
CA ASP A 274 10.14 25.09 -8.32
C ASP A 274 10.72 26.47 -7.95
N ASN A 275 11.16 26.64 -6.70
CA ASN A 275 11.68 27.88 -6.15
C ASN A 275 10.75 29.10 -6.39
N ALA A 276 9.44 28.85 -6.43
CA ALA A 276 8.40 29.82 -6.80
C ALA A 276 8.55 30.41 -8.20
N THR A 277 9.06 29.65 -9.16
CA THR A 277 9.17 30.06 -10.56
C THR A 277 8.61 29.01 -11.52
N ALA A 278 8.17 29.48 -12.70
CA ALA A 278 7.60 28.59 -13.70
C ALA A 278 8.64 27.85 -14.56
N GLY A 279 9.94 28.11 -14.36
CA GLY A 279 11.00 27.60 -15.22
C GLY A 279 12.03 26.83 -14.43
N THR A 280 12.52 25.73 -14.98
CA THR A 280 13.34 24.75 -14.23
C THR A 280 14.81 25.15 -14.00
N GLY A 281 15.12 26.45 -14.10
CA GLY A 281 16.50 26.93 -14.11
C GLY A 281 17.10 27.09 -12.71
N ASP A 282 16.23 27.28 -11.72
CA ASP A 282 16.55 27.46 -10.31
C ASP A 282 15.84 26.46 -9.39
N ASP A 283 15.09 25.52 -9.95
CA ASP A 283 14.55 24.37 -9.22
C ASP A 283 15.66 23.65 -8.44
N PHE A 284 15.28 23.11 -7.28
CA PHE A 284 16.22 22.42 -6.41
C PHE A 284 15.62 21.18 -5.78
N ASN A 285 16.49 20.34 -5.22
CA ASN A 285 16.11 19.17 -4.45
C ASN A 285 16.34 19.46 -2.95
N PRO A 286 15.28 19.48 -2.13
CA PRO A 286 15.40 19.56 -0.68
C PRO A 286 16.28 18.45 -0.11
N THR A 287 16.92 18.70 1.04
CA THR A 287 17.79 17.71 1.69
C THR A 287 16.94 16.74 2.51
N PHE A 288 17.12 15.43 2.31
CA PHE A 288 16.52 14.41 3.16
C PHE A 288 17.10 14.49 4.58
N ILE A 289 16.24 14.55 5.59
CA ILE A 289 16.64 14.71 7.00
C ILE A 289 16.21 13.54 7.90
N GLY A 290 15.38 12.61 7.42
CA GLY A 290 15.02 11.38 8.14
C GLY A 290 13.64 10.85 7.78
N GLY A 291 13.23 9.74 8.41
CA GLY A 291 11.92 9.11 8.19
C GLY A 291 11.99 7.63 7.76
N ASP A 292 13.14 7.25 7.18
CA ASP A 292 13.52 5.88 6.87
C ASP A 292 13.90 5.16 8.17
N THR A 293 12.94 4.40 8.69
CA THR A 293 12.97 3.80 10.03
C THR A 293 13.83 2.54 10.06
N ASP A 294 13.85 1.78 8.96
CA ASP A 294 14.60 0.53 8.85
C ASP A 294 15.93 0.68 8.07
N ASN A 295 16.18 1.84 7.46
CA ASN A 295 17.38 2.23 6.70
C ASN A 295 17.59 1.40 5.42
N ASP A 296 16.51 0.99 4.77
CA ASP A 296 16.56 0.25 3.51
C ASP A 296 16.53 1.16 2.27
N GLY A 297 16.20 2.44 2.44
CA GLY A 297 16.11 3.42 1.36
C GLY A 297 14.84 3.31 0.49
N LEU A 298 13.79 2.66 1.00
CA LEU A 298 12.45 2.58 0.44
C LEU A 298 11.48 3.35 1.34
N LEU A 299 10.57 4.12 0.74
CA LEU A 299 9.47 4.73 1.49
C LEU A 299 8.37 3.68 1.67
N ASP A 300 8.37 3.06 2.85
CA ASP A 300 7.41 2.05 3.25
C ASP A 300 6.04 2.63 3.61
N THR A 301 5.02 1.76 3.66
CA THR A 301 3.62 2.16 3.86
C THR A 301 3.33 2.74 5.25
N ASP A 302 4.23 2.55 6.21
CA ASP A 302 4.14 3.07 7.58
C ASP A 302 5.18 4.18 7.88
N GLU A 303 5.89 4.65 6.85
CA GLU A 303 6.92 5.68 6.99
C GLU A 303 6.44 7.07 6.57
N THR A 304 7.16 8.09 7.05
CA THR A 304 7.02 9.48 6.63
C THR A 304 8.40 10.07 6.46
N TRP A 305 8.76 10.36 5.22
CA TRP A 305 10.06 10.91 4.87
C TRP A 305 10.05 12.43 4.95
N LEU A 306 11.03 12.98 5.66
CA LEU A 306 11.17 14.40 5.93
C LEU A 306 12.30 14.99 5.10
N TYR A 307 12.03 16.12 4.45
CA TYR A 307 13.03 16.91 3.77
C TYR A 307 13.00 18.37 4.25
N GLU A 308 14.14 19.05 4.11
CA GLU A 308 14.28 20.45 4.51
C GLU A 308 15.08 21.26 3.48
N PHE A 309 14.67 22.53 3.32
CA PHE A 309 15.44 23.56 2.65
C PHE A 309 15.30 24.90 3.39
N VAL A 310 16.42 25.60 3.61
CA VAL A 310 16.44 26.89 4.31
C VAL A 310 17.01 27.96 3.39
N THR A 311 16.32 29.09 3.28
CA THR A 311 16.73 30.23 2.48
C THR A 311 16.41 31.56 3.17
N THR A 312 16.75 32.66 2.51
CA THR A 312 16.45 34.02 2.97
C THR A 312 15.50 34.69 1.97
N ALA A 313 14.51 35.43 2.48
CA ALA A 313 13.62 36.24 1.65
C ALA A 313 14.42 37.37 0.97
N THR A 314 14.64 37.27 -0.34
CA THR A 314 15.50 38.21 -1.10
C THR A 314 14.74 39.20 -2.00
N ALA A 315 13.43 39.01 -2.19
CA ALA A 315 12.60 39.88 -3.00
C ALA A 315 11.23 40.11 -2.34
N VAL A 316 10.71 41.34 -2.45
CA VAL A 316 9.37 41.73 -1.96
C VAL A 316 8.32 41.28 -2.97
N GLY A 317 7.22 40.68 -2.50
CA GLY A 317 6.10 40.25 -3.34
C GLY A 317 5.36 39.03 -2.78
N GLN A 318 4.32 38.61 -3.51
CA GLN A 318 3.65 37.33 -3.30
C GLN A 318 4.35 36.24 -4.09
N PHE A 319 4.56 35.10 -3.46
CA PHE A 319 5.14 33.91 -4.05
C PHE A 319 4.23 32.70 -3.83
N THR A 320 4.19 31.81 -4.83
CA THR A 320 3.59 30.49 -4.76
C THR A 320 4.70 29.53 -5.14
N ASN A 321 5.18 28.74 -4.17
CA ASN A 321 6.25 27.78 -4.37
C ASN A 321 5.66 26.37 -4.40
N ILE A 322 5.86 25.61 -5.47
CA ILE A 322 5.29 24.28 -5.66
C ILE A 322 6.39 23.22 -5.50
N ALA A 323 6.12 22.20 -4.69
CA ALA A 323 6.96 20.99 -4.65
C ALA A 323 6.28 19.86 -5.41
N GLU A 324 7.07 19.08 -6.13
CA GLU A 324 6.65 17.83 -6.79
C GLU A 324 7.46 16.69 -6.17
N VAL A 325 6.79 15.59 -5.87
CA VAL A 325 7.43 14.33 -5.48
C VAL A 325 7.17 13.25 -6.53
N VAL A 326 8.19 12.43 -6.79
CA VAL A 326 8.08 11.25 -7.64
C VAL A 326 8.61 10.04 -6.89
N GLY A 327 7.88 8.93 -6.92
CA GLY A 327 8.29 7.65 -6.34
C GLY A 327 8.08 6.48 -7.31
N THR A 328 9.05 5.56 -7.35
CA THR A 328 9.00 4.35 -8.20
C THR A 328 8.53 3.15 -7.38
N PRO A 329 7.39 2.53 -7.72
CA PRO A 329 6.92 1.34 -7.02
C PRO A 329 7.90 0.17 -7.11
N ALA A 330 8.24 -0.41 -5.97
CA ALA A 330 9.22 -1.48 -5.84
C ALA A 330 8.71 -2.65 -4.98
N ASP A 331 9.38 -3.80 -5.07
CA ASP A 331 9.25 -4.86 -4.05
C ASP A 331 10.10 -4.52 -2.82
N ASN A 332 9.99 -5.35 -1.77
CA ASN A 332 10.71 -5.16 -0.50
C ASN A 332 12.24 -5.30 -0.62
N ASP A 333 12.77 -5.71 -1.77
CA ASP A 333 14.22 -5.74 -2.05
C ASP A 333 14.65 -4.49 -2.87
N GLY A 334 13.73 -3.55 -3.11
CA GLY A 334 13.95 -2.34 -3.90
C GLY A 334 13.94 -2.56 -5.41
N THR A 335 13.47 -3.72 -5.89
CA THR A 335 13.38 -3.99 -7.33
C THR A 335 12.10 -3.34 -7.91
N PRO A 336 12.19 -2.52 -8.97
CA PRO A 336 11.01 -1.90 -9.56
C PRO A 336 9.99 -2.92 -10.06
N LEU A 337 8.71 -2.71 -9.73
CA LEU A 337 7.60 -3.59 -10.14
C LEU A 337 7.24 -3.46 -11.63
N GLY A 338 7.84 -2.49 -12.34
CA GLY A 338 7.57 -2.23 -13.75
C GLY A 338 6.20 -1.60 -14.03
N ILE A 339 5.55 -1.06 -12.99
CA ILE A 339 4.37 -0.20 -13.08
C ILE A 339 4.81 1.27 -13.09
N PRO A 340 3.98 2.22 -13.60
CA PRO A 340 4.35 3.63 -13.67
C PRO A 340 4.69 4.22 -12.31
N ASP A 341 5.58 5.22 -12.31
CA ASP A 341 5.88 6.03 -11.14
C ASP A 341 4.61 6.77 -10.67
N VAL A 342 4.55 7.02 -9.36
CA VAL A 342 3.52 7.83 -8.73
C VAL A 342 4.08 9.22 -8.43
N THR A 343 3.22 10.22 -8.53
CA THR A 343 3.59 11.62 -8.37
C THR A 343 2.55 12.36 -7.56
N ASP A 344 2.99 13.36 -6.81
CA ASP A 344 2.11 14.31 -6.16
C ASP A 344 2.76 15.70 -6.11
N ASP A 345 1.94 16.75 -5.97
CA ASP A 345 2.42 18.13 -5.89
C ASP A 345 1.67 18.96 -4.82
N ASP A 346 2.40 19.80 -4.10
CA ASP A 346 1.82 20.65 -3.05
C ASP A 346 2.40 22.09 -3.07
N PRO A 347 1.54 23.12 -3.11
CA PRO A 347 1.95 24.52 -3.08
C PRO A 347 2.07 25.08 -1.66
N ALA A 348 3.09 25.89 -1.42
CA ALA A 348 3.16 26.75 -0.24
C ALA A 348 3.35 28.22 -0.63
N ASN A 349 2.44 29.08 -0.14
CA ASN A 349 2.38 30.50 -0.46
C ASN A 349 3.03 31.34 0.63
N TYR A 350 3.71 32.42 0.23
CA TYR A 350 4.24 33.39 1.17
C TYR A 350 4.31 34.80 0.58
N GLU A 351 4.17 35.81 1.43
CA GLU A 351 4.29 37.22 1.07
C GLU A 351 5.49 37.83 1.79
N VAL A 352 6.42 38.37 1.01
CA VAL A 352 7.57 39.11 1.53
C VAL A 352 7.26 40.60 1.46
N VAL A 353 7.31 41.28 2.59
CA VAL A 353 7.12 42.74 2.71
C VAL A 353 8.43 43.44 3.04
N ASN A 354 8.55 44.72 2.66
CA ASN A 354 9.67 45.51 3.15
C ASN A 354 9.45 45.76 4.66
N PRO A 355 10.47 45.57 5.52
CA PRO A 355 10.31 45.90 6.93
C PRO A 355 9.90 47.37 7.03
N VAL A 356 8.72 47.62 7.62
CA VAL A 356 8.35 48.98 8.01
C VAL A 356 9.36 49.39 9.05
N ASN A 357 10.29 50.28 8.69
CA ASN A 357 11.14 50.94 9.65
C ASN A 357 10.24 51.96 10.37
N PRO A 358 9.82 51.76 11.63
CA PRO A 358 9.11 52.81 12.34
C PRO A 358 10.09 53.97 12.50
N ASP A 359 9.87 55.05 11.76
CA ASP A 359 10.62 56.29 11.99
C ASP A 359 10.01 56.98 13.21
N ILE A 360 10.87 57.34 14.18
CA ILE A 360 10.48 58.12 15.35
C ILE A 360 11.15 59.48 15.22
N ASP A 361 10.36 60.49 14.88
CA ASP A 361 10.81 61.87 14.98
C ASP A 361 10.55 62.38 16.41
N VAL A 362 11.53 63.06 16.98
CA VAL A 362 11.45 63.61 18.33
C VAL A 362 11.85 65.09 18.27
N GLU A 363 10.86 65.95 18.09
CA GLU A 363 11.05 67.39 18.29
C GLU A 363 11.13 67.73 19.78
N LYS A 364 12.27 68.31 20.17
CA LYS A 364 12.46 68.89 21.50
C LYS A 364 12.24 70.40 21.46
N HIS A 365 11.17 70.87 22.08
CA HIS A 365 11.00 72.29 22.36
C HIS A 365 11.59 72.65 23.74
N VAL A 366 12.32 73.76 23.81
CA VAL A 366 12.75 74.37 25.08
C VAL A 366 11.75 75.46 25.45
N CYS A 367 11.05 75.28 26.57
CA CYS A 367 10.17 76.31 27.13
C CYS A 367 10.96 77.17 28.12
N VAL A 368 11.02 78.48 27.89
CA VAL A 368 11.55 79.44 28.87
C VAL A 368 10.38 80.23 29.42
N LEU A 369 10.18 80.17 30.74
CA LEU A 369 9.29 81.09 31.45
C LEU A 369 10.13 82.26 31.93
N GLU A 370 9.95 83.44 31.33
CA GLU A 370 10.52 84.66 31.92
C GLU A 370 9.71 85.07 33.15
N PRO A 371 10.36 85.42 34.29
CA PRO A 371 9.65 85.87 35.47
C PRO A 371 8.85 87.15 35.19
N GLY A 372 7.52 87.02 35.05
CA GLY A 372 6.59 88.14 34.87
C GLY A 372 5.87 88.21 33.52
N ASP A 373 6.17 87.31 32.58
CA ASP A 373 5.46 87.23 31.30
C ASP A 373 4.59 85.95 31.24
N PRO A 374 3.25 86.06 31.11
CA PRO A 374 2.36 84.90 30.99
C PRO A 374 2.31 84.33 29.56
N VAL A 375 3.02 84.90 28.59
CA VAL A 375 2.95 84.48 27.18
C VAL A 375 3.94 83.36 26.88
N MET A 376 3.42 82.30 26.26
CA MET A 376 4.21 81.15 25.79
C MET A 376 4.97 81.53 24.51
N HIS A 377 6.30 81.54 24.56
CA HIS A 377 7.15 81.70 23.38
C HIS A 377 7.67 80.34 22.91
N VAL A 378 7.15 79.86 21.79
CA VAL A 378 7.69 78.67 21.09
C VAL A 378 8.77 79.15 20.12
N VAL A 379 10.00 78.71 20.34
CA VAL A 379 11.09 78.93 19.37
C VAL A 379 11.10 77.74 18.42
N ASN A 380 10.75 77.96 17.15
CA ASN A 380 10.91 76.95 16.12
C ASN A 380 12.35 77.02 15.56
N PHE A 381 13.04 75.88 15.51
CA PHE A 381 14.40 75.76 14.98
C PHE A 381 14.45 75.19 13.55
N ASP A 382 13.29 74.98 12.91
CA ASP A 382 13.24 74.57 11.51
C ASP A 382 13.90 75.64 10.63
N ALA A 383 15.11 75.33 10.16
CA ALA A 383 15.71 76.01 9.03
C ALA A 383 14.87 75.72 7.77
N ASP A 384 14.83 76.67 6.83
CA ASP A 384 14.22 76.38 5.54
C ASP A 384 15.00 75.29 4.78
N ALA A 385 14.39 74.73 3.72
CA ALA A 385 14.89 73.58 2.97
C ALA A 385 16.31 73.74 2.38
N ASP A 386 16.92 74.92 2.47
CA ASP A 386 18.28 75.23 2.02
C ASP A 386 19.27 75.52 3.19
N GLY A 387 18.86 75.30 4.44
CA GLY A 387 19.73 75.37 5.62
C GLY A 387 20.07 76.80 6.08
N ASN A 388 19.27 77.81 5.72
CA ASN A 388 19.45 79.17 6.21
C ASN A 388 18.55 79.45 7.42
N ALA A 389 19.05 80.27 8.34
CA ALA A 389 18.23 80.79 9.44
C ALA A 389 17.15 81.73 8.87
N LEU A 390 15.88 81.44 9.15
CA LEU A 390 14.77 82.35 8.82
C LEU A 390 15.00 83.70 9.50
N PRO A 391 14.71 84.82 8.82
CA PRO A 391 14.89 86.15 9.40
C PRO A 391 14.03 86.30 10.66
N ALA A 392 14.66 86.82 11.71
CA ALA A 392 14.04 87.02 13.02
C ALA A 392 12.74 87.82 12.89
N GLY A 393 11.62 87.20 13.27
CA GLY A 393 10.30 87.85 13.32
C GLY A 393 9.24 87.29 12.37
N THR A 394 9.52 86.21 11.63
CA THR A 394 8.46 85.53 10.87
C THR A 394 7.65 84.65 11.83
N ILE A 395 6.47 85.14 12.22
CA ILE A 395 5.43 84.33 12.87
C ILE A 395 4.71 83.57 11.75
N VAL A 396 4.71 82.24 11.83
CA VAL A 396 3.70 81.41 11.15
C VAL A 396 2.80 80.85 12.23
#